data_AF-A0A1J4NZA9-F1
#
_entry.id   AF-A0A1J4NZA9-F1
#
_cell.length_a   1.000
_cell.length_b   1.000
_cell.length_c   1.000
_cell.angle_alpha   90.00
_cell.angle_beta   90.00
_cell.angle_gamma   90.00
#
_symmetry.space_group_name_H-M   'P 1'
#
loop_
_entity.id
_entity.type
_entity.pdbx_description
1 polymer ?
#
loop_
_entity_poly.entity_id
_entity_poly.type
_entity_poly.pdbx_seq_one_letter_code
_entity_poly.pdbx_strand_id
1 'polypeptide(L)'
;MSPVDPEEPQAAGDFWVVPAFGEGADDSVRVTVAIAVDESDGLQDTDVTVELLADGTALTVAEQPAAGPLPTIGLAGANAYALYRFDNPDRLTPATVTVTVRGGTAAFDVSSPVA
;
A
#
# COMPACT_ATOMS: atom_id res chain seq x y z
N MET A 1 16.41 2.50 14.95
CA MET A 1 15.15 3.08 14.41
C MET A 1 14.05 2.22 14.96
N SER A 2 13.06 2.81 15.64
CA SER A 2 11.93 2.05 16.15
C SER A 2 11.05 1.62 14.97
N PRO A 3 10.51 0.38 14.97
CA PRO A 3 9.50 0.00 13.99
C PRO A 3 8.28 0.92 14.19
N VAL A 4 7.83 1.54 13.12
CA VAL A 4 6.62 2.38 13.09
C VAL A 4 5.44 1.43 12.87
N ASP A 5 4.40 1.62 13.66
CA ASP A 5 3.16 0.84 13.58
C ASP A 5 2.56 0.97 12.17
N PRO A 6 2.20 -0.15 11.48
CA PRO A 6 1.61 -0.09 10.15
C PRO A 6 0.28 0.65 10.09
N GLU A 7 -0.34 0.96 11.24
CA GLU A 7 -1.58 1.71 11.34
C GLU A 7 -1.39 3.24 11.32
N GLU A 8 -0.17 3.75 11.53
CA GLU A 8 0.11 5.19 11.51
C GLU A 8 0.43 5.67 10.09
N PRO A 9 -0.27 6.72 9.59
CA PRO A 9 0.07 7.31 8.30
C PRO A 9 1.52 7.81 8.25
N GLN A 10 2.21 7.56 7.14
CA GLN A 10 3.56 8.07 6.89
C GLN A 10 3.61 8.93 5.62
N ALA A 11 4.54 9.88 5.59
CA ALA A 11 4.75 10.74 4.43
C ALA A 11 5.52 10.01 3.33
N ALA A 12 4.95 9.97 2.12
CA ALA A 12 5.58 9.55 0.88
C ALA A 12 5.67 10.78 -0.05
N GLY A 13 6.70 11.61 0.17
CA GLY A 13 6.80 12.92 -0.48
C GLY A 13 5.75 13.88 0.08
N ASP A 14 4.93 14.45 -0.82
CA ASP A 14 3.85 15.39 -0.44
C ASP A 14 2.56 14.70 0.03
N PHE A 15 2.50 13.37 -0.05
CA PHE A 15 1.32 12.57 0.28
C PHE A 15 1.48 11.87 1.63
N TRP A 16 0.37 11.70 2.35
CA TRP A 16 0.31 10.80 3.49
C TRP A 16 -0.33 9.49 3.06
N VAL A 17 0.32 8.37 3.38
CA VAL A 17 -0.12 7.04 2.97
C VAL A 17 -0.21 6.11 4.18
N VAL A 18 -1.15 5.16 4.12
CA VAL A 18 -1.24 4.06 5.07
C VAL A 18 -1.65 2.79 4.31
N PRO A 19 -0.84 1.71 4.38
CA PRO A 19 -1.22 0.42 3.82
C PRO A 19 -2.11 -0.35 4.80
N ALA A 20 -3.09 -1.08 4.26
CA ALA A 20 -3.92 -2.00 4.99
C ALA A 20 -3.91 -3.36 4.28
N PHE A 21 -3.91 -4.43 5.07
CA PHE A 21 -3.94 -5.81 4.56
C PHE A 21 -5.36 -6.34 4.60
N GLY A 22 -5.78 -6.94 3.49
CA GLY A 22 -7.03 -7.70 3.43
C GLY A 22 -6.75 -9.19 3.48
N GLU A 23 -7.77 -9.97 3.85
CA GLU A 23 -7.74 -11.42 3.65
C GLU A 23 -7.53 -11.72 2.16
N GLY A 24 -6.38 -12.32 1.84
CA GLY A 24 -6.12 -12.94 0.54
C GLY A 24 -6.68 -14.36 0.49
N ALA A 25 -6.72 -14.94 -0.71
CA ALA A 25 -6.76 -16.40 -0.80
C ALA A 25 -5.45 -16.99 -0.26
N ASP A 26 -5.43 -18.27 0.13
CA ASP A 26 -4.31 -18.95 0.81
C ASP A 26 -2.93 -18.87 0.11
N ASP A 27 -2.85 -18.30 -1.09
CA ASP A 27 -1.70 -18.16 -1.98
C ASP A 27 -1.44 -16.71 -2.43
N SER A 28 -2.09 -15.72 -1.82
CA SER A 28 -1.95 -14.30 -2.20
C SER A 28 -2.09 -13.34 -1.03
N VAL A 29 -1.52 -12.14 -1.18
CA VAL A 29 -1.66 -11.05 -0.21
C VAL A 29 -2.32 -9.86 -0.87
N ARG A 30 -3.35 -9.29 -0.25
CA ARG A 30 -4.02 -8.08 -0.72
C ARG A 30 -3.54 -6.89 0.11
N VAL A 31 -3.09 -5.85 -0.59
CA VAL A 31 -2.67 -4.58 0.02
C VAL A 31 -3.53 -3.47 -0.56
N THR A 32 -4.23 -2.76 0.32
CA THR A 32 -4.93 -1.52 -0.02
C THR A 32 -4.15 -0.36 0.54
N VAL A 33 -3.72 0.58 -0.29
CA VAL A 33 -3.08 1.79 0.17
C VAL A 33 -4.11 2.91 0.15
N ALA A 34 -4.39 3.49 1.32
CA ALA A 34 -5.13 4.74 1.42
C ALA A 34 -4.13 5.90 1.32
N ILE A 35 -4.45 6.87 0.47
CA ILE A 35 -3.60 8.03 0.20
C ILE A 35 -4.43 9.28 0.45
N ALA A 36 -4.02 10.09 1.41
CA ALA A 36 -4.65 11.38 1.66
C ALA A 36 -4.37 12.30 0.45
N VAL A 37 -5.44 12.84 -0.12
CA VAL A 37 -5.38 13.73 -1.29
C VAL A 37 -6.30 14.93 -1.06
N ASP A 38 -5.99 16.04 -1.73
CA ASP A 38 -6.97 17.09 -1.98
C ASP A 38 -7.74 16.80 -3.28
N GLU A 39 -8.92 17.39 -3.46
CA GLU A 39 -9.76 17.19 -4.65
C GLU A 39 -9.03 17.53 -5.97
N SER A 40 -7.96 18.33 -5.88
CA SER A 40 -7.15 18.76 -7.02
C SER A 40 -5.99 17.84 -7.40
N ASP A 41 -5.62 16.86 -6.57
CA ASP A 41 -4.39 16.06 -6.78
C ASP A 41 -4.51 15.02 -7.90
N GLY A 42 -5.72 14.51 -8.14
CA GLY A 42 -6.07 13.67 -9.29
C GLY A 42 -5.12 12.49 -9.55
N LEU A 43 -4.79 11.70 -8.52
CA LEU A 43 -3.84 10.59 -8.64
C LEU A 43 -4.28 9.56 -9.69
N GLN A 44 -3.32 9.15 -10.53
CA GLN A 44 -3.47 8.07 -11.50
C GLN A 44 -2.88 6.76 -10.95
N ASP A 45 -3.25 5.63 -11.55
CA ASP A 45 -2.62 4.33 -11.29
C ASP A 45 -1.10 4.39 -11.40
N THR A 46 -0.58 5.09 -12.41
CA THR A 46 0.87 5.22 -12.66
C THR A 46 1.59 6.11 -11.65
N ASP A 47 0.86 6.88 -10.82
CA ASP A 47 1.48 7.73 -9.80
C ASP A 47 1.92 6.90 -8.58
N VAL A 48 1.43 5.66 -8.42
CA VAL A 48 1.63 4.85 -7.22
C VAL A 48 2.31 3.54 -7.58
N THR A 49 3.29 3.14 -6.78
CA THR A 49 3.90 1.81 -6.85
C THR A 49 4.00 1.23 -5.45
N VAL A 50 3.70 -0.05 -5.30
CA VAL A 50 3.78 -0.77 -4.03
C VAL A 50 4.67 -1.99 -4.19
N GLU A 51 5.63 -2.13 -3.29
CA GLU A 51 6.48 -3.29 -3.17
C GLU A 51 6.20 -3.97 -1.82
N LEU A 52 6.08 -5.29 -1.83
CA LEU A 52 5.86 -6.08 -0.63
C LEU A 52 7.00 -7.09 -0.48
N LEU A 53 7.73 -7.00 0.64
CA LEU A 53 8.69 -8.00 1.07
C LEU A 53 8.04 -8.91 2.10
N ALA A 54 8.20 -10.22 1.90
CA ALA A 54 7.80 -11.27 2.84
C ALA A 54 9.00 -12.19 3.11
N ASP A 55 9.38 -12.36 4.38
CA ASP A 55 10.56 -13.12 4.81
C ASP A 55 11.84 -12.82 3.99
N GLY A 56 12.05 -11.54 3.65
CA GLY A 56 13.21 -11.08 2.85
C GLY A 56 13.10 -11.30 1.34
N THR A 57 11.98 -11.82 0.85
CA THR A 57 11.69 -12.02 -0.58
C THR A 57 10.68 -11.00 -1.07
N ALA A 58 10.99 -10.29 -2.15
CA ALA A 58 10.03 -9.40 -2.81
C ALA A 58 8.96 -10.24 -3.54
N LEU A 59 7.70 -10.02 -3.20
CA LEU A 59 6.57 -10.71 -3.84
C LEU A 59 6.25 -10.09 -5.21
N THR A 60 5.76 -10.92 -6.12
CA THR A 60 5.38 -10.47 -7.47
C THR A 60 3.98 -9.86 -7.45
N VAL A 61 3.80 -8.73 -8.14
CA VAL A 61 2.48 -8.10 -8.31
C VAL A 61 1.66 -8.96 -9.29
N ALA A 62 0.57 -9.53 -8.79
CA ALA A 62 -0.41 -10.30 -9.56
C ALA A 62 -1.50 -9.40 -10.15
N GLU A 63 -1.93 -8.39 -9.38
CA GLU A 63 -2.88 -7.37 -9.80
C GLU A 63 -2.47 -6.00 -9.28
N GLN A 64 -2.61 -5.00 -10.15
CA GLN A 64 -2.34 -3.60 -9.87
C GLN A 64 -3.63 -2.77 -10.06
N PRO A 65 -3.68 -1.50 -9.62
CA PRO A 65 -4.83 -0.64 -9.85
C PRO A 65 -5.22 -0.59 -11.33
N ALA A 66 -6.53 -0.45 -11.59
CA ALA A 66 -7.03 -0.29 -12.94
C ALA A 66 -6.48 1.01 -13.55
N ALA A 67 -6.15 0.97 -14.85
CA ALA A 67 -5.60 2.11 -15.56
C ALA A 67 -6.52 3.34 -15.49
N GLY A 68 -5.94 4.50 -15.17
CA GLY A 68 -6.64 5.77 -15.04
C GLY A 68 -6.68 6.29 -13.59
N PRO A 69 -7.64 7.19 -13.29
CA PRO A 69 -7.71 7.80 -11.97
C PRO A 69 -7.99 6.79 -10.87
N LEU A 70 -7.29 6.92 -9.75
CA LEU A 70 -7.57 6.12 -8.56
C LEU A 70 -8.96 6.47 -8.00
N PRO A 71 -9.72 5.47 -7.51
CA PRO A 71 -11.00 5.72 -6.86
C PRO A 71 -10.83 6.57 -5.62
N THR A 72 -11.75 7.52 -5.39
CA THR A 72 -11.72 8.43 -4.25
C THR A 72 -13.00 8.37 -3.41
N ILE A 73 -12.86 8.54 -2.09
CA ILE A 73 -13.98 8.68 -1.14
C ILE A 73 -13.77 9.95 -0.30
N GLY A 74 -14.80 10.78 -0.19
CA GLY A 74 -14.79 12.02 0.61
C GLY A 74 -15.74 11.93 1.81
N LEU A 75 -15.24 11.62 3.01
CA LEU A 75 -16.06 11.55 4.23
C LEU A 75 -15.67 12.56 5.31
N ALA A 76 -14.50 13.18 5.23
CA ALA A 76 -14.08 14.37 6.02
C ALA A 76 -12.78 14.98 5.45
N GLY A 77 -12.55 14.78 4.14
CA GLY A 77 -11.26 14.81 3.45
C GLY A 77 -11.29 13.74 2.36
N ALA A 78 -10.53 13.92 1.28
CA ALA A 78 -10.51 12.97 0.17
C ALA A 78 -9.37 11.95 0.36
N ASN A 79 -9.67 10.67 0.15
CA ASN A 79 -8.66 9.63 0.06
C ASN A 79 -8.75 8.95 -1.29
N ALA A 80 -7.62 8.77 -1.95
CA ALA A 80 -7.48 7.89 -3.10
C ALA A 80 -7.05 6.49 -2.64
N TYR A 81 -7.45 5.45 -3.38
CA TYR A 81 -7.12 4.07 -3.04
C TYR A 81 -6.39 3.36 -4.18
N ALA A 82 -5.23 2.79 -3.86
CA ALA A 82 -4.52 1.90 -4.76
C ALA A 82 -4.60 0.47 -4.22
N LEU A 83 -5.23 -0.43 -5.00
CA LEU A 83 -5.47 -1.82 -4.60
C LEU A 83 -4.51 -2.72 -5.36
N TYR A 84 -3.74 -3.52 -4.61
CA TYR A 84 -2.78 -4.48 -5.13
C TYR A 84 -3.07 -5.88 -4.64
N ARG A 85 -2.78 -6.87 -5.49
CA ARG A 85 -2.64 -8.27 -5.09
C ARG A 85 -1.24 -8.76 -5.43
N PHE A 86 -0.59 -9.40 -4.47
CA PHE A 86 0.71 -10.04 -4.63
C PHE A 86 0.57 -11.55 -4.59
N ASP A 87 1.31 -12.24 -5.45
CA ASP A 87 1.44 -13.70 -5.39
C ASP A 87 2.28 -14.10 -4.18
N ASN A 88 1.77 -15.04 -3.39
CA ASN A 88 2.44 -15.61 -2.22
C ASN A 88 2.19 -17.13 -2.10
N PRO A 89 2.57 -17.93 -3.10
CA PRO A 89 2.29 -19.37 -3.11
C PRO A 89 2.98 -20.13 -1.96
N ASP A 90 4.08 -19.58 -1.46
CA ASP A 90 4.87 -20.15 -0.36
C ASP A 90 4.37 -19.72 1.02
N ARG A 91 3.35 -18.87 1.09
CA ARG A 91 2.75 -18.37 2.34
C ARG A 91 3.77 -17.70 3.27
N LEU A 92 4.68 -16.94 2.67
CA LEU A 92 5.67 -16.16 3.41
C LEU A 92 4.98 -15.09 4.23
N THR A 93 5.55 -14.75 5.38
CA THR A 93 4.97 -13.74 6.27
C THR A 93 5.32 -12.35 5.73
N PRO A 94 4.34 -11.48 5.43
CA PRO A 94 4.60 -10.08 5.09
C PRO A 94 5.47 -9.42 6.16
N ALA A 95 6.53 -8.74 5.73
CA ALA A 95 7.48 -8.10 6.64
C ALA A 95 7.60 -6.60 6.39
N THR A 96 7.63 -6.16 5.12
CA THR A 96 7.75 -4.74 4.80
C THR A 96 6.92 -4.39 3.58
N VAL A 97 6.15 -3.32 3.68
CA VAL A 97 5.50 -2.69 2.52
C VAL A 97 6.18 -1.36 2.24
N THR A 98 6.59 -1.16 1.00
CA THR A 98 7.12 0.12 0.51
C THR A 98 6.11 0.72 -0.45
N VAL A 99 5.66 1.93 -0.15
CA VAL A 99 4.73 2.70 -0.99
C VAL A 99 5.47 3.87 -1.59
N THR A 100 5.42 4.01 -2.90
CA THR A 100 5.96 5.17 -3.62
C THR A 100 4.82 5.93 -4.30
N VAL A 101 4.73 7.24 -4.08
CA VAL A 101 3.77 8.15 -4.73
C VAL A 101 4.54 9.30 -5.39
N ARG A 102 4.46 9.41 -6.72
CA ARG A 102 5.17 10.43 -7.53
C ARG A 102 6.66 10.59 -7.18
N GLY A 103 7.33 9.48 -6.81
CA GLY A 103 8.74 9.44 -6.46
C GLY A 103 9.07 9.70 -4.99
N GLY A 104 8.10 10.06 -4.14
CA GLY A 104 8.25 10.04 -2.69
C GLY A 104 7.93 8.65 -2.14
N THR A 105 8.68 8.19 -1.13
CA THR A 105 8.59 6.80 -0.64
C THR A 105 8.39 6.75 0.87
N ALA A 106 7.52 5.85 1.34
CA ALA A 106 7.34 5.47 2.74
C ALA A 106 7.45 3.94 2.90
N ALA A 107 7.98 3.48 4.03
CA ALA A 107 8.16 2.06 4.32
C ALA A 107 7.53 1.70 5.67
N PHE A 108 6.77 0.61 5.68
CA PHE A 108 5.98 0.15 6.83
C PHE A 108 6.48 -1.22 7.24
N ASP A 109 6.79 -1.38 8.54
CA ASP A 109 7.02 -2.69 9.12
C ASP A 109 5.66 -3.35 9.38
N VAL A 110 5.42 -4.48 8.73
CA VAL A 110 4.15 -5.21 8.76
C VAL A 110 4.34 -6.63 9.30
N SER A 111 5.52 -6.90 9.88
CA SER A 111 5.93 -8.21 10.37
C SER A 111 5.19 -8.67 11.63
N SER A 112 4.56 -7.73 12.34
CA SER A 112 3.76 -8.03 13.52
C SER A 112 2.28 -8.09 13.16
N PRO A 113 1.54 -9.13 13.60
CA PRO A 113 0.10 -9.13 13.43
C PRO A 113 -0.49 -7.94 14.19
N VAL A 114 -1.29 -7.14 13.49
CA VAL A 114 -2.17 -6.15 14.11
C VAL A 114 -3.05 -6.92 15.11
N ALA A 115 -2.96 -6.55 16.39
CA ALA A 115 -3.64 -7.24 17.49
C ALA A 115 -5.15 -6.99 17.49
#